data_AF-A0A0K1FAA5-F1
#
_entry.id   AF-A0A0K1FAA5-F1
#
_cell.length_a   1.000
_cell.length_b   1.000
_cell.length_c   1.000
_cell.angle_alpha   90.00
_cell.angle_beta   90.00
_cell.angle_gamma   90.00
#
_symmetry.space_group_name_H-M   'P 1'
#
loop_
_entity.id
_entity.type
_entity.pdbx_description
1 polymer ?
#
loop_
_entity_poly.entity_id
_entity_poly.type
_entity_poly.pdbx_seq_one_letter_code
_entity_poly.pdbx_strand_id
1 'polypeptide(L)'
;MTYAGAMALMWGDSGKDREIALLRRRVSLLEEQVRVLARFTGMDANHLPQEQEVLGAEAQRLAIEGHKIAAIKSHREDSGADLVTATRDVEAFLAQHERV
;
A
#
# COMPACT_ATOMS: atom_id res chain seq x y z
N MET A 1 -37.22 -8.48 -20.48
CA MET A 1 -36.65 -7.59 -19.45
C MET A 1 -37.02 -8.14 -18.10
N THR A 2 -36.10 -8.84 -17.44
CA THR A 2 -36.34 -9.50 -16.16
C THR A 2 -36.18 -8.51 -15.01
N TYR A 3 -37.19 -8.45 -14.14
CA TYR A 3 -37.29 -7.58 -12.96
C TYR A 3 -36.10 -7.70 -11.97
N ALA A 4 -35.30 -8.76 -12.08
CA ALA A 4 -34.14 -9.02 -11.22
C ALA A 4 -33.04 -7.95 -11.35
N GLY A 5 -32.84 -7.36 -12.54
CA GLY A 5 -31.80 -6.34 -12.74
C GLY A 5 -32.11 -4.98 -12.10
N ALA A 6 -33.39 -4.63 -11.94
CA ALA A 6 -33.81 -3.36 -11.35
C ALA A 6 -33.80 -3.37 -9.81
N MET A 7 -34.01 -4.54 -9.18
CA MET A 7 -33.94 -4.65 -7.71
C MET A 7 -32.50 -4.63 -7.17
N ALA A 8 -31.51 -5.15 -7.91
CA ALA A 8 -30.10 -5.09 -7.52
C ALA A 8 -29.51 -3.66 -7.56
N LEU A 9 -30.11 -2.76 -8.34
CA LEU A 9 -29.77 -1.32 -8.36
C LEU A 9 -30.47 -0.53 -7.24
N MET A 10 -31.59 -1.03 -6.72
CA MET A 10 -32.36 -0.39 -5.63
C MET A 10 -31.91 -0.83 -4.22
N TRP A 11 -31.29 -2.01 -4.10
CA TRP A 11 -30.57 -2.45 -2.91
C TRP A 11 -29.07 -2.37 -3.21
N GLY A 12 -28.51 -1.17 -3.08
CA GLY A 12 -27.08 -0.92 -3.22
C GLY A 12 -26.27 -1.96 -2.46
N ASP A 13 -25.12 -2.32 -3.03
CA ASP A 13 -24.18 -3.36 -2.63
C ASP A 13 -23.81 -3.33 -1.13
N SER A 14 -24.74 -3.75 -0.28
CA SER A 14 -24.71 -3.54 1.17
C SER A 14 -23.57 -4.27 1.85
N GLY A 15 -22.98 -5.25 1.16
CA GLY A 15 -21.76 -5.94 1.57
C GLY A 15 -20.54 -5.02 1.47
N LYS A 16 -20.35 -4.38 0.31
CA LYS A 16 -19.21 -3.47 0.09
C LYS A 16 -19.29 -2.23 0.97
N ASP A 17 -20.48 -1.64 1.14
CA ASP A 17 -20.63 -0.46 2.01
C ASP A 17 -20.31 -0.78 3.47
N ARG A 18 -20.69 -1.97 3.93
CA ARG A 18 -20.36 -2.45 5.28
C ARG A 18 -18.87 -2.74 5.43
N GLU A 19 -18.26 -3.36 4.44
CA GLU A 19 -16.82 -3.62 4.41
C GLU A 19 -16.02 -2.30 4.45
N ILE A 20 -16.41 -1.32 3.63
CA ILE A 20 -15.81 0.01 3.63
C ILE A 20 -15.97 0.68 5.00
N ALA A 21 -17.14 0.58 5.64
CA ALA A 21 -17.34 1.13 6.97
C ALA A 21 -16.44 0.48 8.03
N LEU A 22 -16.24 -0.83 7.96
CA LEU A 22 -15.34 -1.57 8.86
C LEU A 22 -13.87 -1.20 8.62
N LEU A 23 -13.46 -1.08 7.36
CA LEU A 23 -12.12 -0.65 6.98
C LEU A 23 -11.85 0.78 7.46
N ARG A 24 -12.78 1.71 7.24
CA ARG A 24 -12.67 3.09 7.75
C ARG A 24 -12.52 3.12 9.26
N ARG A 25 -13.34 2.36 9.99
CA ARG A 25 -13.22 2.25 11.45
C ARG A 25 -11.86 1.71 11.88
N ARG A 26 -11.34 0.69 11.19
CA ARG A 26 -10.03 0.10 11.48
C ARG A 26 -8.91 1.10 11.23
N VAL A 27 -8.95 1.83 10.11
CA VAL A 27 -7.98 2.87 9.78
C VAL A 27 -7.96 3.94 10.87
N SER A 28 -9.12 4.46 11.29
CA SER A 28 -9.18 5.47 12.35
C SER A 28 -8.59 5.00 13.68
N LEU A 29 -8.76 3.72 14.03
CA LEU A 29 -8.14 3.15 15.24
C LEU A 29 -6.61 3.06 15.12
N LEU A 30 -6.12 2.64 13.96
CA LEU A 30 -4.68 2.58 13.69
C LEU A 30 -4.05 3.98 13.71
N GLU A 31 -4.70 4.97 13.10
CA GLU A 31 -4.25 6.37 13.12
C GLU A 31 -4.19 6.94 14.55
N GLU A 32 -5.12 6.57 15.42
CA GLU A 32 -5.08 6.97 16.83
C GLU A 32 -3.91 6.31 17.57
N GLN A 33 -3.70 5.01 17.36
CA GLN A 33 -2.57 4.29 17.96
C GLN A 33 -1.23 4.88 17.51
N VAL A 34 -1.10 5.19 16.23
CA VAL A 34 0.07 5.85 15.67
C VAL A 34 0.29 7.24 16.29
N ARG A 35 -0.78 8.04 16.46
CA ARG A 35 -0.70 9.34 17.16
C ARG A 35 -0.20 9.21 18.59
N VAL A 36 -0.68 8.20 19.33
CA VAL A 36 -0.24 7.94 20.70
C VAL A 36 1.25 7.55 20.73
N LEU A 37 1.69 6.67 19.84
CA LEU A 37 3.08 6.25 19.74
C LEU A 37 4.01 7.40 19.36
N ALA A 38 3.63 8.20 18.37
CA ALA A 38 4.40 9.37 17.92
C ALA A 38 4.62 10.37 19.07
N ARG A 39 3.57 10.66 19.86
CA ARG A 39 3.68 11.51 21.04
C ARG A 39 4.66 10.94 22.07
N PHE A 40 4.65 9.63 22.28
CA PHE A 40 5.54 8.97 23.22
C PHE A 40 7.01 9.03 22.78
N THR A 41 7.27 8.92 21.48
CA THR A 41 8.63 8.97 20.91
C THR A 41 9.14 10.38 20.63
N GLY A 42 8.32 11.42 20.84
CA GLY A 42 8.66 12.81 20.50
C GLY A 42 8.64 13.08 18.99
N MET A 43 8.04 12.19 18.20
CA MET A 43 7.86 12.35 16.76
C MET A 43 6.56 13.11 16.48
N ASP A 44 6.55 13.94 15.45
CA ASP A 44 5.30 14.53 14.96
C ASP A 44 4.51 13.47 14.19
N ALA A 45 3.33 13.12 14.69
CA ALA A 45 2.43 12.16 14.07
C ALA A 45 2.03 12.55 12.63
N ASN A 46 2.07 13.85 12.30
CA ASN A 46 1.77 14.35 10.96
C ASN A 46 2.98 14.29 10.02
N HIS A 47 4.18 14.02 10.55
CA HIS A 47 5.44 13.94 9.81
C HIS A 47 6.22 12.67 10.19
N LEU A 48 5.51 11.56 10.44
CA LEU A 48 6.16 10.29 10.62
C LEU A 48 6.86 9.89 9.32
N PRO A 49 8.13 9.47 9.37
CA PRO A 49 8.77 8.91 8.19
C PRO A 49 7.94 7.72 7.74
N GLN A 50 7.37 7.82 6.53
CA GLN A 50 6.78 6.67 5.86
C GLN A 50 7.94 5.80 5.37
N GLU A 51 8.62 5.12 6.29
CA GLU A 51 9.47 3.98 5.93
C GLU A 51 8.55 2.81 5.63
N GLN A 52 7.90 2.88 4.48
CA GLN A 52 7.51 1.67 3.81
C GLN A 52 8.73 1.30 2.96
N GLU A 53 9.50 0.31 3.41
CA GLU A 53 10.36 -0.42 2.48
C GLU A 53 9.42 -1.00 1.42
N VAL A 54 9.31 -0.28 0.30
CA VAL A 54 8.34 -0.61 -0.73
C VAL A 54 8.71 -1.94 -1.37
N LEU A 55 10.00 -2.29 -1.37
CA LEU A 55 10.52 -3.53 -1.91
C LEU A 55 10.86 -4.52 -0.79
N GLY A 56 10.54 -5.79 -1.00
CA GLY A 56 11.10 -6.89 -0.18
C GLY A 56 12.62 -6.99 -0.32
N ALA A 57 13.29 -7.61 0.66
CA ALA A 57 14.76 -7.68 0.74
C ALA A 57 15.43 -8.24 -0.53
N GLU A 58 14.80 -9.22 -1.18
CA GLU A 58 15.29 -9.80 -2.44
C GLU A 58 15.23 -8.78 -3.60
N ALA A 59 14.10 -8.09 -3.75
CA ALA A 59 13.92 -7.06 -4.75
C ALA A 59 14.87 -5.86 -4.53
N GLN A 60 15.14 -5.50 -3.27
CA GLN A 60 16.15 -4.48 -2.94
C GLN A 60 17.54 -4.90 -3.41
N ARG A 61 17.98 -6.12 -3.09
CA ARG A 61 19.29 -6.65 -3.51
C ARG A 61 19.42 -6.63 -5.04
N LEU A 62 18.43 -7.17 -5.74
CA LEU A 62 18.41 -7.19 -7.20
C LEU A 62 18.41 -5.79 -7.82
N ALA A 63 17.74 -4.82 -7.19
CA ALA A 63 17.74 -3.44 -7.66
C ALA A 63 19.13 -2.81 -7.53
N ILE A 64 19.79 -2.95 -6.38
CA ILE A 64 21.14 -2.42 -6.12
C ILE A 64 22.17 -3.07 -7.06
N GLU A 65 22.03 -4.35 -7.37
CA GLU A 65 22.90 -5.10 -8.31
C GLU A 65 22.66 -4.73 -9.79
N GLY A 66 21.71 -3.83 -10.09
CA GLY A 66 21.38 -3.41 -11.46
C GLY A 66 20.44 -4.36 -12.21
N HIS A 67 19.90 -5.38 -11.54
CA HIS A 67 18.96 -6.35 -12.08
C HIS A 67 17.50 -5.86 -12.02
N LYS A 68 17.22 -4.67 -12.58
CA LYS A 68 15.92 -3.97 -12.45
C LYS A 68 14.70 -4.82 -12.79
N ILE A 69 14.73 -5.58 -13.89
CA ILE A 69 13.59 -6.42 -14.30
C ILE A 69 13.35 -7.55 -13.30
N ALA A 70 14.42 -8.15 -12.76
CA ALA A 70 14.32 -9.20 -11.75
C ALA A 70 13.78 -8.65 -10.43
N ALA A 71 14.21 -7.44 -10.03
CA ALA A 71 13.68 -6.74 -8.87
C ALA A 71 12.17 -6.45 -9.01
N ILE A 72 11.73 -5.95 -10.16
CA ILE A 72 10.29 -5.72 -10.43
C ILE A 72 9.52 -7.04 -10.35
N LYS A 73 10.07 -8.12 -10.90
CA LYS A 73 9.42 -9.43 -10.86
C LYS A 73 9.28 -9.94 -9.42
N SER A 74 10.37 -9.93 -8.65
CA SER A 74 10.37 -10.34 -7.23
C SER A 74 9.38 -9.50 -6.42
N HIS A 75 9.38 -8.18 -6.60
CA HIS A 75 8.45 -7.29 -5.90
C HIS A 75 6.98 -7.60 -6.22
N ARG A 76 6.65 -7.91 -7.48
CA ARG A 76 5.27 -8.30 -7.86
C ARG A 76 4.84 -9.63 -7.27
N GLU A 77 5.76 -10.58 -7.16
CA GLU A 77 5.48 -11.89 -6.56
C GLU A 77 5.21 -11.75 -5.05
N ASP A 78 5.95 -10.88 -4.37
CA ASP A 78 5.80 -10.66 -2.93
C ASP A 78 4.59 -9.77 -2.57
N SER A 79 4.36 -8.69 -3.32
CA SER A 79 3.35 -7.67 -3.00
C SER A 79 2.00 -7.87 -3.70
N GLY A 80 1.97 -8.68 -4.78
CA GLY A 80 0.81 -8.77 -5.67
C GLY A 80 0.56 -7.51 -6.50
N ALA A 81 1.49 -6.55 -6.53
CA ALA A 81 1.35 -5.31 -7.28
C ALA A 81 1.23 -5.54 -8.80
N ASP A 82 0.50 -4.64 -9.47
CA ASP A 82 0.53 -4.59 -10.93
C ASP A 82 1.90 -4.13 -11.45
N LEU A 83 2.13 -4.29 -12.75
CA LEU A 83 3.42 -3.99 -13.36
C LEU A 83 3.79 -2.49 -13.23
N VAL A 84 2.80 -1.61 -13.31
CA VAL A 84 3.01 -0.16 -13.25
C VAL A 84 3.46 0.26 -11.86
N THR A 85 2.73 -0.20 -10.83
CA THR A 85 3.03 0.05 -9.42
C THR A 85 4.40 -0.51 -9.09
N ALA A 86 4.67 -1.76 -9.44
CA ALA A 86 5.95 -2.38 -9.12
C ALA A 86 7.15 -1.72 -9.82
N THR A 87 6.97 -1.22 -11.04
CA THR A 87 8.01 -0.45 -11.74
C THR A 87 8.29 0.86 -11.02
N ARG A 88 7.23 1.60 -10.66
CA ARG A 88 7.35 2.87 -9.94
C ARG A 88 8.03 2.68 -8.59
N ASP A 89 7.71 1.60 -7.89
CA ASP A 89 8.26 1.27 -6.58
C ASP A 89 9.76 0.97 -6.66
N VAL A 90 10.18 0.17 -7.66
CA VAL A 90 11.60 -0.12 -7.91
C VAL A 90 12.36 1.15 -8.33
N GLU A 91 11.76 2.00 -9.15
CA GLU A 91 12.36 3.26 -9.58
C GLU A 91 12.50 4.27 -8.42
N ALA A 92 11.50 4.36 -7.56
CA ALA A 92 11.55 5.22 -6.37
C ALA A 92 12.66 4.76 -5.42
N PHE A 93 12.80 3.44 -5.22
CA PHE A 93 13.88 2.87 -4.43
C PHE A 93 15.26 3.21 -5.01
N LEU A 94 15.46 3.01 -6.32
CA LEU A 94 16.73 3.32 -6.99
C LEU A 94 17.08 4.82 -6.89
N ALA A 95 16.10 5.71 -7.11
CA ALA A 95 16.31 7.16 -7.02
C ALA A 95 16.73 7.65 -5.62
N GLN A 96 16.36 6.91 -4.57
CA GLN A 96 16.80 7.19 -3.20
C GLN A 96 18.24 6.72 -2.95
N HIS A 97 18.67 5.64 -3.62
CA HIS A 97 19.98 5.00 -3.43
C HIS A 97 21.06 5.52 -4.41
N GLU A 98 20.69 6.22 -5.49
CA GLU A 98 21.63 6.93 -6.36
C GLU A 98 22.16 8.25 -5.75
N ARG A 99 21.56 8.73 -4.66
CA ARG A 99 21.91 10.01 -4.00
C ARG A 99 22.98 9.87 -2.89
N VAL A 100 23.55 8.68 -2.74
CA VAL A 100 24.61 8.34 -1.78
C VAL A 100 25.88 7.97 -2.54
#